data_AF-A0A433SPC8-F1
#
_entry.id   AF-A0A433SPC8-F1
#
_cell.length_a   1.000
_cell.length_b   1.000
_cell.length_c   1.000
_cell.angle_alpha   90.00
_cell.angle_beta   90.00
_cell.angle_gamma   90.00
#
_symmetry.space_group_name_H-M   'P 1'
#
loop_
_entity.id
_entity.type
_entity.pdbx_description
1 polymer ?
#
loop_
_entity_poly.entity_id
_entity_poly.type
_entity_poly.pdbx_seq_one_letter_code
_entity_poly.pdbx_strand_id
1 'polypeptide(L)'
;MQQPGDAPSAPYVLDFSQDDLRRGHFQFVESQNDSSLQPEPYEIAFSAGDPASNEGSSMTWCYPHPRILTGIILNPVPFCLSSKAPDEGSFAVIPCELQYWSELSSQFVGLIKIHLSENEPVKVTFPDPTR
;
A
#
# COMPACT_ATOMS: atom_id res chain seq x y z
N MET A 1 37.12 -36.03 -1.51
CA MET A 1 36.19 -35.65 -0.43
C MET A 1 35.56 -34.31 -0.84
N GLN A 2 34.25 -34.31 -1.04
CA GLN A 2 33.43 -33.27 -1.69
C GLN A 2 33.58 -31.86 -1.08
N GLN A 3 33.57 -30.83 -1.94
CA GLN A 3 33.27 -29.45 -1.56
C GLN A 3 31.78 -29.34 -1.15
N PRO A 4 31.42 -28.47 -0.17
CA PRO A 4 30.02 -28.24 0.16
C PRO A 4 29.35 -27.49 -0.99
N GLY A 5 28.26 -28.06 -1.50
CA GLY A 5 27.52 -27.50 -2.63
C GLY A 5 26.96 -26.13 -2.31
N ASP A 6 27.24 -25.17 -3.21
CA ASP A 6 26.53 -23.91 -3.32
C ASP A 6 25.04 -24.22 -3.52
N ALA A 7 24.22 -23.95 -2.51
CA ALA A 7 22.78 -23.90 -2.70
C ALA A 7 22.51 -22.75 -3.70
N PRO A 8 21.61 -22.93 -4.69
CA PRO A 8 21.27 -21.83 -5.58
C PRO A 8 20.74 -20.67 -4.74
N SER A 9 21.46 -19.55 -4.74
CA SER A 9 21.01 -18.31 -4.11
C SER A 9 19.68 -17.93 -4.74
N ALA A 10 18.62 -17.78 -3.95
CA ALA A 10 17.34 -17.29 -4.45
C ALA A 10 17.55 -15.96 -5.20
N PRO A 11 16.83 -15.70 -6.31
CA PRO A 11 17.00 -14.47 -7.11
C PRO A 11 16.54 -13.20 -6.39
N TYR A 12 16.10 -13.31 -5.14
CA TYR A 12 15.63 -12.22 -4.30
C TYR A 12 16.03 -12.49 -2.84
N VAL A 13 16.10 -11.42 -2.06
CA VAL A 13 16.31 -11.49 -0.60
C VAL A 13 14.94 -11.41 0.07
N LEU A 14 14.65 -12.35 0.96
CA LEU A 14 13.46 -12.27 1.81
C LEU A 14 13.67 -11.18 2.86
N ASP A 15 12.77 -10.20 2.87
CA ASP A 15 12.75 -9.14 3.87
C ASP A 15 11.39 -9.17 4.58
N PHE A 16 11.43 -9.28 5.91
CA PHE A 16 10.23 -9.32 6.75
C PHE A 16 10.08 -7.99 7.45
N SER A 17 9.02 -7.30 7.09
CA SER A 17 8.80 -5.93 7.49
C SER A 17 7.49 -5.86 8.26
N GLN A 18 7.54 -5.23 9.45
CA GLN A 18 6.39 -5.11 10.34
C GLN A 18 6.14 -3.64 10.60
N ASP A 19 4.97 -3.17 10.15
CA ASP A 19 4.50 -1.82 10.36
C ASP A 19 5.32 -0.73 9.64
N ASP A 20 5.81 -1.03 8.45
CA ASP A 20 6.77 -0.24 7.68
C ASP A 20 6.41 1.22 7.53
N LEU A 21 5.14 1.49 7.25
CA LEU A 21 4.68 2.85 6.97
C LEU A 21 4.61 3.71 8.24
N ARG A 22 4.47 3.10 9.43
CA ARG A 22 4.39 3.83 10.72
C ARG A 22 5.70 3.81 11.51
N ARG A 23 6.45 2.72 11.44
CA ARG A 23 7.65 2.46 12.25
C ARG A 23 8.93 2.36 11.44
N GLY A 24 8.83 2.37 10.12
CA GLY A 24 9.99 2.32 9.22
C GLY A 24 10.64 3.68 9.02
N HIS A 25 11.43 3.78 7.96
CA HIS A 25 12.20 4.98 7.60
C HIS A 25 11.41 5.99 6.76
N PHE A 26 10.10 5.78 6.61
CA PHE A 26 9.29 6.60 5.73
C PHE A 26 9.03 8.00 6.30
N GLN A 27 9.06 8.98 5.41
CA GLN A 27 8.75 10.38 5.69
C GLN A 27 7.46 10.78 4.98
N PHE A 28 6.65 11.61 5.64
CA PHE A 28 5.41 12.11 5.07
C PHE A 28 5.66 13.38 4.28
N VAL A 29 5.19 13.41 3.03
CA VAL A 29 5.22 14.59 2.16
C VAL A 29 3.80 14.99 1.76
N GLU A 30 3.54 16.29 1.73
CA GLU A 30 2.26 16.83 1.26
C GLU A 30 2.34 17.06 -0.25
N SER A 31 1.58 16.29 -1.05
CA SER A 31 1.39 16.61 -2.46
C SER A 31 0.27 17.63 -2.57
N GLN A 32 0.60 18.89 -2.85
CA GLN A 32 -0.39 19.93 -3.12
C GLN A 32 -1.09 19.65 -4.47
N ASN A 33 -2.13 18.82 -4.43
CA ASN A 33 -3.14 18.63 -5.49
C ASN A 33 -2.67 17.93 -6.76
N ASP A 34 -1.53 17.25 -6.76
CA ASP A 34 -1.08 16.45 -7.89
C ASP A 34 -1.08 14.96 -7.55
N SER A 35 -2.13 14.27 -7.97
CA SER A 35 -2.26 12.81 -7.84
C SER A 35 -1.23 12.05 -8.68
N SER A 36 -0.51 12.73 -9.59
CA SER A 36 0.60 12.17 -10.36
C SER A 36 1.96 12.30 -9.67
N LEU A 37 2.05 12.98 -8.51
CA LEU A 37 3.30 13.10 -7.78
C LEU A 37 3.75 11.71 -7.28
N GLN A 38 4.92 11.29 -7.76
CA GLN A 38 5.57 10.08 -7.27
C GLN A 38 6.43 10.41 -6.05
N PRO A 39 6.22 9.75 -4.90
CA PRO A 39 7.10 9.92 -3.76
C PRO A 39 8.51 9.40 -4.08
N GLU A 40 9.54 10.09 -3.57
CA GLU A 40 10.91 9.59 -3.63
C GLU A 40 11.10 8.36 -2.70
N PRO A 41 12.20 7.60 -2.85
CA PRO A 41 12.55 6.53 -1.91
C PRO A 41 12.41 6.94 -0.44
N TYR A 42 11.68 6.13 0.33
CA TYR A 42 11.32 6.39 1.73
C TYR A 42 10.33 7.55 1.94
N GLU A 43 9.58 7.95 0.93
CA GLU A 43 8.51 8.93 1.10
C GLU A 43 7.12 8.29 1.00
N ILE A 44 6.18 8.95 1.68
CA ILE A 44 4.74 8.70 1.61
C ILE A 44 4.08 10.02 1.24
N ALA A 45 3.43 10.05 0.09
CA ALA A 45 2.65 11.19 -0.39
C ALA A 45 1.15 10.97 -0.18
N PHE A 46 0.45 12.00 0.27
CA PHE A 46 -1.01 12.01 0.35
C PHE A 46 -1.60 13.00 -0.63
N SER A 47 -2.47 12.51 -1.52
CA SER A 47 -3.24 13.34 -2.45
C SER A 47 -4.70 13.35 -2.02
N ALA A 48 -5.27 14.54 -1.89
CA ALA A 48 -6.72 14.68 -1.84
C ALA A 48 -7.29 14.39 -3.24
N GLY A 49 -8.34 13.58 -3.31
CA GLY A 49 -9.10 13.42 -4.55
C GLY A 49 -9.77 14.73 -4.92
N ASP A 50 -9.92 15.01 -6.22
CA ASP A 50 -10.73 16.15 -6.67
C ASP A 50 -12.23 15.76 -6.57
N PRO A 51 -13.03 16.44 -5.73
CA PRO A 51 -14.46 16.13 -5.60
C PRO A 51 -15.27 16.38 -6.89
N ALA A 52 -14.73 17.18 -7.82
CA ALA A 52 -15.33 17.42 -9.14
C ALA A 52 -14.98 16.33 -10.15
N SER A 53 -13.96 15.52 -9.88
CA SER A 53 -13.64 14.30 -10.61
C SER A 53 -14.13 13.09 -9.80
N ASN A 54 -14.21 11.90 -10.42
CA ASN A 54 -14.52 10.68 -9.68
C ASN A 54 -13.26 10.08 -9.04
N GLU A 55 -12.25 10.91 -8.73
CA GLU A 55 -10.98 10.50 -8.14
C GLU A 55 -11.08 10.50 -6.62
N GLY A 56 -10.76 9.35 -6.01
CA GLY A 56 -10.64 9.24 -4.57
C GLY A 56 -9.30 9.80 -4.06
N SER A 57 -9.23 10.11 -2.78
CA SER A 57 -7.95 10.42 -2.11
C SER A 57 -7.03 9.19 -2.09
N SER A 58 -5.73 9.42 -2.17
CA SER A 58 -4.73 8.36 -2.22
C SER A 58 -3.58 8.57 -1.22
N MET A 59 -2.97 7.46 -0.84
CA MET A 59 -1.71 7.38 -0.09
C MET A 59 -0.73 6.56 -0.92
N THR A 60 0.31 7.20 -1.43
CA THR A 60 1.33 6.58 -2.30
C THR A 60 2.64 6.50 -1.53
N TRP A 61 3.36 5.39 -1.63
CA TRP A 61 4.67 5.23 -0.99
C TRP A 61 5.69 4.60 -1.93
N CYS A 62 6.97 4.93 -1.75
CA CYS A 62 8.05 4.38 -2.57
C CYS A 62 9.12 3.69 -1.71
N TYR A 63 9.30 2.38 -1.90
CA TYR A 63 10.37 1.65 -1.27
C TYR A 63 11.73 1.97 -1.93
N PRO A 64 12.85 1.94 -1.18
CA PRO A 64 14.18 2.26 -1.71
C PRO A 64 14.75 1.24 -2.70
N HIS A 65 14.23 0.03 -2.68
CA HIS A 65 14.65 -1.06 -3.56
C HIS A 65 13.40 -1.73 -4.13
N PRO A 66 13.45 -2.22 -5.38
CA PRO A 66 12.36 -3.00 -5.97
C PRO A 66 11.97 -4.18 -5.09
N ARG A 67 10.66 -4.35 -4.84
CA ARG A 67 10.12 -5.36 -3.94
C ARG A 67 8.90 -6.02 -4.56
N ILE A 68 8.76 -7.31 -4.31
CA ILE A 68 7.54 -8.05 -4.59
C ILE A 68 6.75 -8.11 -3.29
N LEU A 69 5.52 -7.58 -3.30
CA LEU A 69 4.62 -7.73 -2.16
C LEU A 69 4.15 -9.18 -2.09
N THR A 70 4.43 -9.85 -0.98
CA THR A 70 3.94 -11.21 -0.69
C THR A 70 2.72 -11.19 0.24
N GLY A 71 2.51 -10.09 0.95
CA GLY A 71 1.28 -9.82 1.68
C GLY A 71 1.19 -8.39 2.20
N ILE A 72 -0.02 -7.98 2.56
CA ILE A 72 -0.29 -6.72 3.26
C ILE A 72 -1.22 -6.97 4.45
N ILE A 73 -1.02 -6.20 5.51
CA ILE A 73 -1.90 -6.15 6.67
C ILE A 73 -2.25 -4.69 6.92
N LEU A 74 -3.53 -4.37 6.77
CA LEU A 74 -4.06 -3.04 7.06
C LEU A 74 -4.81 -3.14 8.38
N ASN A 75 -4.25 -2.48 9.40
CA ASN A 75 -4.89 -2.45 10.72
C ASN A 75 -6.04 -1.43 10.71
N PRO A 76 -7.10 -1.67 11.49
CA PRO A 76 -8.19 -0.72 11.60
C PRO A 76 -7.70 0.64 12.07
N VAL A 77 -8.22 1.69 11.43
CA VAL A 77 -7.98 3.09 11.82
C VAL A 77 -9.33 3.77 12.01
N PRO A 78 -9.48 4.63 13.03
CA PRO A 78 -10.70 5.40 13.20
C PRO A 78 -10.95 6.29 11.98
N PHE A 79 -12.14 6.21 11.40
CA PHE A 79 -12.60 7.07 10.33
C PHE A 79 -13.28 8.29 10.92
N CYS A 80 -12.63 9.46 10.86
CA CYS A 80 -13.34 10.73 11.04
C CYS A 80 -14.10 11.08 9.75
N LEU A 81 -15.17 10.34 9.43
CA LEU A 81 -16.07 10.72 8.33
C LEU A 81 -16.85 11.97 8.75
N SER A 82 -16.33 13.14 8.40
CA SER A 82 -17.04 14.40 8.67
C SER A 82 -18.41 14.35 7.98
N SER A 83 -19.47 14.47 8.78
CA SER A 83 -20.87 14.80 8.45
C SER A 83 -21.94 13.71 8.44
N LYS A 84 -21.64 12.43 8.69
CA LYS A 84 -22.68 11.47 9.06
C LYS A 84 -22.19 10.59 10.21
N ALA A 85 -22.70 10.85 11.41
CA ALA A 85 -22.75 9.79 12.41
C ALA A 85 -23.45 8.62 11.70
N PRO A 86 -22.79 7.45 11.57
CA PRO A 86 -23.51 6.29 11.04
C PRO A 86 -24.77 6.11 11.87
N ASP A 87 -25.90 5.85 11.19
CA ASP A 87 -27.11 5.39 11.87
C ASP A 87 -26.69 4.31 12.88
N GLU A 88 -27.09 4.45 14.15
CA GLU A 88 -26.60 3.62 15.26
C GLU A 88 -26.58 2.13 14.88
N GLY A 89 -25.40 1.60 14.54
CA GLY A 89 -25.22 0.20 14.14
C GLY A 89 -24.64 -0.07 12.74
N SER A 90 -24.45 0.94 11.88
CA SER A 90 -23.78 0.75 10.58
C SER A 90 -22.28 1.06 10.67
N PHE A 91 -21.43 0.04 10.63
CA PHE A 91 -19.98 0.26 10.53
C PHE A 91 -19.64 0.79 9.14
N ALA A 92 -18.97 1.93 9.08
CA ALA A 92 -18.50 2.47 7.81
C ALA A 92 -17.45 1.52 7.22
N VAL A 93 -17.70 1.06 6.00
CA VAL A 93 -16.74 0.29 5.21
C VAL A 93 -16.33 1.15 4.04
N ILE A 94 -15.02 1.39 3.87
CA ILE A 94 -14.50 2.23 2.80
C ILE A 94 -13.92 1.33 1.70
N PRO A 95 -14.49 1.32 0.49
CA PRO A 95 -13.91 0.59 -0.63
C PRO A 95 -12.60 1.27 -1.04
N CYS A 96 -11.54 0.48 -1.17
CA CYS A 96 -10.22 0.95 -1.58
C CYS A 96 -9.62 -0.03 -2.60
N GLU A 97 -8.63 0.45 -3.33
CA GLU A 97 -7.88 -0.34 -4.29
C GLU A 97 -6.39 -0.13 -4.07
N LEU A 98 -5.65 -1.23 -3.91
CA LEU A 98 -4.19 -1.19 -3.96
C LEU A 98 -3.76 -1.18 -5.43
N GLN A 99 -2.87 -0.27 -5.77
CA GLN A 99 -2.32 -0.12 -7.11
C GLN A 99 -0.79 -0.13 -7.06
N TYR A 100 -0.15 -0.49 -8.17
CA TYR A 100 1.30 -0.33 -8.34
C TYR A 100 1.59 0.62 -9.51
N TRP A 101 2.72 1.31 -9.46
CA TRP A 101 3.18 2.11 -10.59
C TRP A 101 3.78 1.22 -11.68
N SER A 102 3.24 1.32 -12.89
CA SER A 102 3.79 0.66 -14.07
C SER A 102 4.66 1.63 -14.86
N GLU A 103 5.98 1.40 -14.86
CA GLU A 103 6.93 2.22 -15.61
C GLU A 103 6.67 2.20 -17.13
N LEU A 104 6.22 1.04 -17.66
CA LEU A 104 5.97 0.88 -19.09
C LEU A 104 4.86 1.79 -19.61
N SER A 105 3.81 1.99 -18.79
CA SER A 105 2.63 2.76 -19.15
C SER A 105 2.55 4.10 -18.42
N SER A 106 3.50 4.38 -17.53
CA SER A 106 3.57 5.56 -16.67
C SER A 106 2.22 5.86 -16.00
N GLN A 107 1.61 4.84 -15.39
CA GLN A 107 0.33 4.95 -14.69
C GLN A 107 0.23 3.93 -13.56
N PHE A 108 -0.66 4.20 -12.62
CA PHE A 108 -1.08 3.22 -11.63
C PHE A 108 -1.97 2.13 -12.24
N VAL A 109 -1.70 0.88 -11.88
CA VAL A 109 -2.44 -0.30 -12.31
C VAL A 109 -3.04 -0.98 -11.08
N GLY A 110 -4.34 -1.27 -11.13
CA GLY A 110 -5.07 -1.96 -10.09
C GLY A 110 -4.49 -3.34 -9.80
N LEU A 111 -4.16 -3.59 -8.53
CA LEU A 111 -3.66 -4.88 -8.06
C LEU A 111 -4.76 -5.67 -7.34
N ILE A 112 -5.42 -5.04 -6.35
CA ILE A 112 -6.50 -5.70 -5.59
C ILE A 112 -7.46 -4.68 -4.96
N LYS A 113 -8.75 -5.03 -4.95
CA LYS A 113 -9.79 -4.28 -4.24
C LYS A 113 -9.98 -4.81 -2.83
N ILE A 114 -10.05 -3.90 -1.87
CA ILE A 114 -10.14 -4.17 -0.43
C ILE A 114 -11.16 -3.23 0.21
N HIS A 115 -11.56 -3.56 1.44
CA HIS A 115 -12.54 -2.79 2.19
C HIS A 115 -11.95 -2.46 3.55
N LEU A 116 -11.69 -1.18 3.82
CA LEU A 116 -11.20 -0.74 5.12
C LEU A 116 -12.35 -0.65 6.12
N SER A 117 -12.08 -1.01 7.37
CA SER A 117 -13.05 -0.91 8.47
C SER A 117 -12.38 -0.40 9.75
N GLU A 118 -13.17 0.11 10.69
CA GLU A 118 -12.68 0.57 11.99
C GLU A 118 -12.48 -0.57 13.01
N ASN A 119 -12.99 -1.78 12.72
CA ASN A 119 -13.03 -2.88 13.68
C ASN A 119 -12.20 -4.09 13.28
N GLU A 120 -12.10 -4.36 11.98
CA GLU A 120 -11.49 -5.58 11.45
C GLU A 120 -10.29 -5.27 10.55
N PRO A 121 -9.14 -5.91 10.79
CA PRO A 121 -7.97 -5.76 9.93
C PRO A 121 -8.20 -6.45 8.58
N VAL A 122 -7.65 -5.87 7.52
CA VAL A 122 -7.60 -6.50 6.21
C VAL A 122 -6.27 -7.22 6.05
N LYS A 123 -6.30 -8.50 5.69
CA LYS A 123 -5.10 -9.28 5.38
C LYS A 123 -5.20 -9.81 3.95
N VAL A 124 -4.22 -9.48 3.13
CA VAL A 124 -4.11 -9.98 1.75
C VAL A 124 -2.79 -10.72 1.62
N THR A 125 -2.83 -11.89 0.99
CA THR A 125 -1.64 -12.66 0.60
C THR A 125 -1.57 -12.66 -0.92
N PHE A 126 -0.37 -12.45 -1.46
CA PHE A 126 -0.11 -12.47 -2.90
C PHE A 126 0.57 -13.77 -3.31
N PRO A 127 0.57 -14.13 -4.61
CA PRO A 127 1.27 -15.31 -5.10
C PRO A 127 2.74 -15.33 -4.71
N ASP A 128 3.26 -16.53 -4.49
CA ASP A 128 4.69 -16.74 -4.23
C ASP A 128 5.49 -16.38 -5.49
N PRO A 129 6.49 -15.48 -5.41
CA PRO A 129 7.31 -15.10 -6.56
C PRO A 129 8.16 -16.24 -7.15
N THR A 130 8.23 -17.42 -6.50
CA THR A 130 8.97 -18.58 -7.00
C THR A 130 8.14 -19.59 -7.79
N ARG A 131 6.83 -19.40 -7.86
CA ARG A 131 5.92 -20.30 -8.58
C ARG A 131 5.40 -19.65 -9.86
#